data_AF-A0A8X6XNX1-F1
#
_entry.id   AF-A0A8X6XNX1-F1
#
_cell.length_a   1.000
_cell.length_b   1.000
_cell.length_c   1.000
_cell.angle_alpha   90.00
_cell.angle_beta   90.00
_cell.angle_gamma   90.00
#
_symmetry.space_group_name_H-M   'P 1'
#
loop_
_entity.id
_entity.type
_entity.pdbx_description
1 polymer ?
#
loop_
_entity_poly.entity_id
_entity_poly.type
_entity_poly.pdbx_seq_one_letter_code
_entity_poly.pdbx_strand_id
1 'polypeptide(L)'
;MLVPYKCCVKQYEDYYVNQAVNGLSYYQGQSFQKGYGIGGWFKRLFRTALPFLTRGAKSVGKEVLKTGTQIANDLLEGQNLEDAAKHRAKETGRKLARKAIKMRMIKG
;
A
#
# COMPACT_ATOMS: atom_id res chain seq x y z
N MET A 1 -32.57 -2.94 12.86
CA MET A 1 -32.30 -2.04 14.00
C MET A 1 -30.90 -1.50 13.87
N LEU A 2 -30.76 -0.19 13.64
CA LEU A 2 -29.46 0.50 13.65
C LEU A 2 -29.01 0.62 15.10
N VAL A 3 -28.02 -0.19 15.50
CA VAL A 3 -27.36 -0.01 16.80
C VAL A 3 -26.46 1.22 16.66
N PRO A 4 -26.69 2.30 17.42
CA PRO A 4 -25.85 3.48 17.34
C PRO A 4 -24.43 3.12 17.80
N TYR A 5 -23.44 3.53 17.01
CA TYR A 5 -22.04 3.38 17.38
C TYR A 5 -21.74 4.23 18.62
N LYS A 6 -21.55 3.58 19.77
CA LYS A 6 -21.00 4.20 20.99
C LYS A 6 -19.52 3.86 21.10
N CYS A 7 -18.67 4.65 20.47
CA CYS A 7 -17.26 4.66 20.84
C CYS A 7 -17.02 5.67 21.94
N CYS A 8 -16.26 5.21 22.93
CA CYS A 8 -15.32 6.06 23.66
C CYS A 8 -15.92 7.05 24.65
N VAL A 9 -17.11 6.79 25.19
CA VAL A 9 -17.71 7.66 26.22
C VAL A 9 -17.50 7.20 27.66
N LYS A 10 -16.91 6.02 27.93
CA LYS A 10 -16.73 5.55 29.31
C LYS A 10 -15.30 5.37 29.80
N GLN A 11 -14.33 5.23 28.89
CA GLN A 11 -12.94 4.97 29.31
C GLN A 11 -12.28 6.14 30.03
N TYR A 12 -12.63 7.37 29.64
CA TYR A 12 -12.13 8.59 30.31
C TYR A 12 -12.76 8.73 31.70
N GLU A 13 -14.08 8.63 31.80
CA GLU A 13 -14.80 8.74 33.09
C GLU A 13 -14.35 7.64 34.07
N ASP A 14 -14.29 6.38 33.62
CA ASP A 14 -13.84 5.26 34.44
C ASP A 14 -12.38 5.44 34.90
N TYR A 15 -11.52 6.07 34.09
CA TYR A 15 -10.14 6.37 34.48
C TYR A 15 -10.07 7.37 35.65
N TYR A 16 -10.78 8.50 35.56
CA TYR A 16 -10.77 9.51 36.62
C TYR A 16 -11.46 9.04 37.91
N VAL A 17 -12.54 8.25 37.79
CA VAL A 17 -13.23 7.65 38.95
C VAL A 17 -12.30 6.69 39.70
N ASN A 18 -11.55 5.85 38.99
CA ASN A 18 -10.60 4.91 39.61
C ASN A 18 -9.33 5.60 40.15
N GLN A 19 -8.92 6.72 39.55
CA GLN A 19 -7.80 7.53 40.05
C GLN A 19 -8.12 8.18 41.40
N ALA A 20 -9.35 8.65 41.60
CA ALA A 20 -9.79 9.28 42.85
C ALA A 20 -9.90 8.31 44.04
N VAL A 21 -10.10 7.00 43.79
CA VAL A 21 -10.33 6.00 44.85
C VAL A 21 -9.06 5.22 45.22
N ASN A 22 -8.19 4.87 44.26
CA ASN A 22 -7.03 4.00 44.51
C ASN A 22 -5.69 4.52 43.96
N GLY A 23 -5.61 5.78 43.54
CA GLY A 23 -4.33 6.41 43.19
C GLY A 23 -3.58 5.69 42.06
N LEU A 24 -4.21 5.56 40.89
CA LEU A 24 -3.50 5.17 39.67
C LEU A 24 -2.43 6.23 39.34
N SER A 25 -1.15 5.86 39.50
CA SER A 25 -0.01 6.80 39.41
C SER A 25 0.22 7.40 38.01
N TYR A 26 -0.35 6.81 36.96
CA TYR A 26 -0.24 7.31 35.59
C TYR A 26 -1.38 6.83 34.70
N TYR A 27 -1.61 7.52 33.57
CA TYR A 27 -2.60 7.13 32.56
C TYR A 27 -2.10 5.94 31.75
N GLN A 28 -2.88 4.85 31.73
CA GLN A 28 -2.63 3.71 30.86
C GLN A 28 -3.65 3.74 29.72
N GLY A 29 -3.19 4.13 28.53
CA GLY A 29 -3.99 4.01 27.31
C GLY A 29 -4.32 2.55 26.99
N GLN A 30 -5.35 2.32 26.18
CA GLN A 30 -5.66 0.97 25.67
C GLN A 30 -4.42 0.36 25.01
N SER A 31 -4.00 -0.82 25.49
CA SER A 31 -2.81 -1.54 25.00
C SER A 31 -2.92 -1.96 23.54
N PHE A 32 -4.14 -2.01 22.98
CA PHE A 32 -4.41 -2.35 21.60
C PHE A 32 -5.25 -1.27 20.91
N GLN A 33 -4.61 -0.48 20.04
CA GLN A 33 -5.33 0.26 19.02
C GLN A 33 -5.75 -0.69 17.90
N LYS A 34 -7.04 -1.00 17.80
CA LYS A 34 -7.65 -1.57 16.58
C LYS A 34 -7.79 -0.47 15.53
N GLY A 35 -6.67 -0.08 14.93
CA GLY A 35 -6.63 0.81 13.78
C GLY A 35 -6.54 0.04 12.47
N TYR A 36 -7.28 0.47 11.45
CA TYR A 36 -6.99 0.11 10.06
C TYR A 36 -5.72 0.87 9.64
N GLY A 37 -4.55 0.39 10.05
CA GLY A 37 -3.27 0.95 9.57
C GLY A 37 -3.13 0.82 8.05
N ILE A 38 -1.93 1.01 7.50
CA ILE A 38 -1.68 0.82 6.06
C ILE A 38 -2.21 -0.52 5.54
N GLY A 39 -2.13 -1.58 6.37
CA GLY A 39 -2.69 -2.89 6.05
C GLY A 39 -4.20 -2.89 5.79
N GLY A 40 -4.95 -2.03 6.49
CA GLY A 40 -6.38 -1.83 6.23
C GLY A 40 -6.65 -1.13 4.89
N TRP A 41 -5.82 -0.15 4.52
CA TRP A 41 -5.89 0.52 3.21
C TRP A 41 -5.57 -0.45 2.07
N PHE A 42 -4.46 -1.19 2.16
CA PHE A 42 -4.10 -2.20 1.18
C PHE A 42 -5.14 -3.32 1.10
N LYS A 43 -5.65 -3.81 2.23
CA LYS A 43 -6.71 -4.84 2.26
C LYS A 43 -7.97 -4.39 1.51
N ARG A 44 -8.32 -3.10 1.62
CA ARG A 44 -9.46 -2.51 0.90
C ARG A 44 -9.18 -2.38 -0.59
N LEU A 45 -7.99 -1.91 -0.97
CA LEU A 45 -7.55 -1.83 -2.36
C LEU A 45 -7.55 -3.21 -3.02
N PHE A 46 -6.93 -4.21 -2.39
CA PHE A 46 -6.92 -5.59 -2.89
C PHE A 46 -8.33 -6.17 -2.98
N ARG A 47 -9.19 -5.98 -1.98
CA ARG A 47 -10.60 -6.44 -2.06
C ARG A 47 -11.33 -5.86 -3.26
N THR A 48 -11.06 -4.60 -3.62
CA THR A 48 -11.71 -3.93 -4.75
C THR A 48 -11.08 -4.32 -6.09
N ALA A 49 -9.76 -4.45 -6.16
CA ALA A 49 -9.03 -4.71 -7.42
C ALA A 49 -8.99 -6.21 -7.80
N LEU A 50 -8.95 -7.11 -6.82
CA LEU A 50 -8.78 -8.56 -7.04
C LEU A 50 -9.86 -9.20 -7.94
N PRO A 51 -11.16 -8.83 -7.87
CA PRO A 51 -12.18 -9.40 -8.77
C PRO A 51 -11.95 -9.05 -10.24
N PHE A 52 -11.36 -7.88 -10.53
CA PHE A 52 -11.05 -7.48 -11.90
C PHE A 52 -9.78 -8.15 -12.42
N LEU A 53 -8.77 -8.29 -11.54
CA LEU A 53 -7.55 -9.04 -11.83
C LEU A 53 -7.83 -10.52 -12.08
N THR A 54 -8.67 -11.17 -11.27
CA THR A 54 -8.97 -12.60 -11.39
C THR A 54 -9.80 -12.94 -12.63
N ARG A 55 -10.63 -12.01 -13.12
CA ARG A 55 -11.35 -12.16 -14.39
C ARG A 55 -10.42 -12.11 -15.60
N GLY A 56 -9.40 -11.26 -15.58
CA GLY A 56 -8.35 -11.23 -16.61
C GLY A 56 -7.31 -12.35 -16.46
N ALA A 57 -6.98 -12.75 -15.24
CA ALA A 57 -5.91 -13.71 -14.96
C ALA A 57 -6.18 -15.13 -15.49
N LYS A 58 -7.45 -15.53 -15.69
CA LYS A 58 -7.77 -16.86 -16.22
C LYS A 58 -7.32 -17.06 -17.66
N SER A 59 -7.30 -16.01 -18.49
CA SER A 59 -6.84 -16.09 -19.88
C SER A 59 -5.33 -15.87 -20.02
N VAL A 60 -4.73 -15.03 -19.17
CA VAL A 60 -3.30 -14.65 -19.28
C VAL A 60 -2.40 -15.45 -18.32
N GLY A 61 -2.96 -16.22 -17.38
CA GLY A 61 -2.22 -16.81 -16.26
C GLY A 61 -1.21 -17.89 -16.65
N LYS A 62 -1.51 -18.75 -17.64
CA LYS A 62 -0.57 -19.80 -18.08
C LYS A 62 0.62 -19.23 -18.84
N GLU A 63 0.36 -18.25 -19.70
CA GLU A 63 1.37 -17.52 -20.47
C GLU A 63 2.29 -16.74 -19.50
N VAL A 64 1.70 -15.95 -18.59
CA VAL A 64 2.43 -15.13 -17.61
C VAL A 64 3.22 -15.99 -16.62
N LEU A 65 2.73 -17.16 -16.22
CA LEU A 65 3.50 -18.08 -15.39
C LEU A 65 4.73 -18.60 -16.13
N LYS A 66 4.58 -19.06 -17.38
CA LYS A 66 5.69 -19.56 -18.19
C LYS A 66 6.71 -18.47 -18.49
N THR A 67 6.26 -17.30 -18.95
CA THR A 67 7.11 -16.13 -19.21
C THR A 67 7.73 -15.61 -17.91
N GLY A 68 6.98 -15.60 -16.80
CA GLY A 68 7.48 -15.18 -15.50
C GLY A 68 8.58 -16.09 -14.97
N THR A 69 8.46 -17.41 -15.15
CA THR A 69 9.52 -18.36 -14.80
C THR A 69 10.77 -18.21 -15.67
N GLN A 70 10.60 -17.96 -16.97
CA GLN A 70 11.71 -17.72 -17.89
C GLN A 70 12.45 -16.42 -17.53
N ILE A 71 11.72 -15.32 -17.37
CA ILE A 71 12.29 -14.05 -16.91
C ILE A 71 13.01 -14.28 -15.59
N ALA A 72 12.37 -14.90 -14.59
CA ALA A 72 13.01 -15.14 -13.30
C ALA A 72 14.31 -15.95 -13.41
N ASN A 73 14.36 -16.99 -14.24
CA ASN A 73 15.60 -17.73 -14.49
C ASN A 73 16.67 -16.85 -15.17
N ASP A 74 16.28 -16.02 -16.16
CA ASP A 74 17.18 -15.06 -16.81
C ASP A 74 17.68 -13.98 -15.83
N LEU A 75 16.87 -13.60 -14.82
CA LEU A 75 17.27 -12.68 -13.75
C LEU A 75 18.25 -13.34 -12.77
N LEU A 76 18.02 -14.61 -12.45
CA LEU A 76 18.84 -15.41 -11.54
C LEU A 76 20.18 -15.81 -12.17
N GLU A 77 20.25 -15.94 -13.49
CA GLU A 77 21.49 -16.15 -14.27
C GLU A 77 22.41 -14.91 -14.32
N GLY A 78 22.06 -13.82 -13.61
CA GLY A 78 23.05 -12.86 -13.17
C GLY A 78 23.26 -11.67 -14.09
N GLN A 79 22.21 -11.17 -14.74
CA GLN A 79 22.30 -9.84 -15.35
C GLN A 79 22.15 -8.76 -14.28
N ASN A 80 23.03 -7.74 -14.34
CA ASN A 80 23.05 -6.54 -13.50
C ASN A 80 21.76 -5.71 -13.66
N LEU A 81 20.66 -6.25 -13.15
CA LEU A 81 19.31 -5.71 -13.26
C LEU A 81 19.18 -4.36 -12.63
N GLU A 82 19.88 -4.16 -11.52
CA GLU A 82 19.90 -2.88 -10.84
C GLU A 82 20.52 -1.80 -11.75
N ASP A 83 21.64 -2.08 -12.39
CA ASP A 83 22.30 -1.14 -13.30
C ASP A 83 21.50 -0.93 -14.58
N ALA A 84 20.95 -2.01 -15.16
CA ALA A 84 20.10 -1.94 -16.34
C ALA A 84 18.80 -1.17 -16.05
N ALA A 85 18.18 -1.38 -14.89
CA ALA A 85 16.98 -0.66 -14.46
C ALA A 85 17.29 0.81 -14.20
N LYS A 86 18.38 1.13 -13.48
CA LYS A 86 18.84 2.51 -13.26
C LYS A 86 19.10 3.22 -14.58
N HIS A 87 19.77 2.57 -15.53
CA HIS A 87 20.05 3.14 -16.85
C HIS A 87 18.76 3.42 -17.63
N ARG A 88 17.84 2.44 -17.72
CA ARG A 88 16.56 2.61 -18.41
C ARG A 88 15.68 3.67 -17.76
N ALA A 89 15.64 3.75 -16.44
CA ALA A 89 14.88 4.77 -15.72
C ALA A 89 15.41 6.18 -16.05
N LYS A 90 16.74 6.36 -16.01
CA LYS A 90 17.40 7.63 -16.34
C LYS A 90 17.16 8.03 -17.81
N GLU A 91 17.27 7.07 -18.73
CA GLU A 91 17.03 7.31 -20.15
C GLU A 91 15.57 7.66 -20.45
N THR A 92 14.63 6.93 -19.85
CA THR A 92 13.19 7.20 -19.97
C THR A 92 12.84 8.58 -19.41
N GLY A 93 13.38 8.93 -18.25
CA GLY A 93 13.23 10.26 -17.66
C GLY A 93 13.75 11.37 -18.58
N ARG A 94 14.93 11.21 -19.17
CA ARG A 94 15.50 12.16 -20.16
C ARG A 94 14.61 12.27 -21.41
N LYS A 95 14.08 11.17 -21.92
CA LYS A 95 13.20 11.15 -23.09
C LYS A 95 11.88 11.87 -22.83
N LEU A 96 11.29 11.65 -21.66
CA LEU A 96 10.07 12.34 -21.21
C LEU A 96 10.32 13.84 -21.03
N ALA A 97 11.42 14.22 -20.38
CA ALA A 97 11.79 15.63 -20.20
C ALA A 97 11.98 16.35 -21.55
N ARG A 98 12.72 15.75 -22.49
CA ARG A 98 12.88 16.31 -23.85
C ARG A 98 11.55 16.44 -24.58
N LYS A 99 10.67 15.44 -24.47
CA LYS A 99 9.34 15.48 -25.09
C LYS A 99 8.47 16.58 -24.48
N ALA A 100 8.53 16.78 -23.16
CA ALA A 100 7.82 17.85 -22.47
C ALA A 100 8.33 19.25 -22.88
N ILE A 101 9.66 19.44 -22.95
CA ILE A 101 10.27 20.69 -23.41
C ILE A 101 9.89 20.98 -24.87
N LYS A 102 9.97 19.98 -25.75
CA LYS A 102 9.56 20.12 -27.16
C LYS A 102 8.09 20.50 -27.30
N MET A 103 7.19 19.86 -26.55
CA MET A 103 5.77 20.21 -26.56
C MET A 103 5.51 21.63 -26.03
N ARG A 104 6.33 22.10 -25.08
CA ARG A 104 6.23 23.46 -24.54
C ARG A 104 6.73 24.53 -25.51
N MET A 105 7.74 24.22 -26.33
CA MET A 105 8.24 25.12 -27.39
C MET A 105 7.33 25.19 -28.62
N ILE A 106 6.51 24.17 -28.89
CA ILE A 106 5.58 24.15 -30.03
C ILE A 106 4.26 24.88 -29.70
N LYS A 107 3.95 25.05 -28.41
CA LYS A 107 2.73 25.69 -27.92
C LYS A 107 2.90 27.13 -27.42
N GLY A 108 4.12 27.68 -27.46
CA GLY A 108 4.41 29.08 -27.14
C GLY A 108 4.80 29.82 -28.41
#